data_AF-A0A9X7W294-F1
#
_entry.id   AF-A0A9X7W294-F1
#
_cell.length_a   1.000
_cell.length_b   1.000
_cell.length_c   1.000
_cell.angle_alpha   90.00
_cell.angle_beta   90.00
_cell.angle_gamma   90.00
#
_symmetry.space_group_name_H-M   'P 1'
#
loop_
_entity.id
_entity.type
_entity.pdbx_description
1 polymer ?
#
loop_
_entity_poly.entity_id
_entity_poly.type
_entity_poly.pdbx_seq_one_letter_code
_entity_poly.pdbx_strand_id
1 'polypeptide(L)'
;MIKDDLATPALVVDKDVLQQVPDAVIVRLSEEHAVIEVEQEGLLGIKDRLEIIPNHVCPVVNLTDTLYVTEGDEVKDIWTVAARGRVR
;
A
#
# COMPACT_ATOMS: atom_id res chain seq x y z
N MET A 1 -30.75 -5.07 -2.82
CA MET A 1 -29.83 -5.01 -1.66
C MET A 1 -28.43 -4.83 -2.22
N ILE A 2 -28.13 -3.60 -2.61
CA ILE A 2 -26.75 -3.15 -2.84
C ILE A 2 -26.28 -2.77 -1.44
N LYS A 3 -25.27 -3.46 -0.91
CA LYS A 3 -24.59 -2.97 0.29
C LYS A 3 -23.53 -1.99 -0.20
N ASP A 4 -23.89 -0.72 -0.13
CA ASP A 4 -22.95 0.37 0.11
C ASP A 4 -22.17 0.04 1.38
N ASP A 5 -20.93 -0.40 1.23
CA ASP A 5 -19.96 -0.53 2.34
C ASP A 5 -18.61 0.06 1.91
N LEU A 6 -18.64 1.17 1.15
CA LEU A 6 -17.47 2.05 1.05
C LEU A 6 -17.36 2.87 2.33
N ALA A 7 -17.02 2.17 3.42
CA ALA A 7 -16.39 2.80 4.55
C ALA A 7 -15.00 3.26 4.09
N THR A 8 -14.89 4.52 3.70
CA THR A 8 -13.60 5.20 3.59
C THR A 8 -13.17 5.64 4.99
N PRO A 9 -12.11 5.04 5.55
CA PRO A 9 -11.15 5.78 6.36
C PRO A 9 -9.73 5.45 5.88
N ALA A 10 -8.69 6.23 6.08
CA ALA A 10 -8.50 7.54 6.66
C ALA A 10 -7.16 8.05 6.12
N LEU A 11 -7.04 9.37 5.98
CA LEU A 11 -5.76 10.04 6.12
C LEU A 11 -5.31 9.86 7.58
N VAL A 12 -4.23 9.11 7.82
CA VAL A 12 -3.56 9.04 9.13
C VAL A 12 -2.12 9.50 8.97
N VAL A 13 -1.75 10.43 9.84
CA VAL A 13 -0.43 11.02 9.96
C VAL A 13 0.47 10.01 10.70
N ASP A 14 1.55 9.63 10.04
CA ASP A 14 2.64 8.74 10.49
C ASP A 14 2.29 7.24 10.60
N LYS A 15 3.17 6.40 10.01
CA LYS A 15 3.10 4.92 9.80
C LYS A 15 2.35 4.44 8.55
N ASP A 16 3.06 3.66 7.73
CA ASP A 16 2.46 2.90 6.62
C ASP A 16 1.37 1.96 7.18
N VAL A 17 0.17 1.99 6.61
CA VAL A 17 -1.00 1.24 7.09
C VAL A 17 -1.26 0.04 6.19
N LEU A 18 -1.57 -1.11 6.81
CA LEU A 18 -2.06 -2.31 6.14
C LEU A 18 -3.58 -2.33 6.20
N GLN A 19 -4.25 -2.21 5.04
CA GLN A 19 -5.72 -2.08 5.02
C GLN A 19 -6.42 -3.30 5.63
N GLN A 20 -5.85 -4.49 5.45
CA GLN A 20 -6.42 -5.75 5.94
C GLN A 20 -6.25 -5.93 7.46
N VAL A 21 -5.26 -5.27 8.07
CA VAL A 21 -4.95 -5.36 9.50
C VAL A 21 -4.57 -3.95 10.01
N PRO A 22 -5.56 -3.09 10.30
CA PRO A 22 -5.30 -1.66 10.57
C PRO A 22 -4.37 -1.39 11.76
N ASP A 23 -4.33 -2.30 12.73
CA ASP A 23 -3.48 -2.22 13.91
C ASP A 23 -2.07 -2.81 13.69
N ALA A 24 -1.82 -3.39 12.52
CA ALA A 24 -0.50 -3.91 12.18
C ALA A 24 0.48 -2.77 11.89
N VAL A 25 1.70 -2.90 12.40
CA VAL A 25 2.73 -1.86 12.30
C VAL A 25 3.94 -2.39 11.57
N ILE A 26 4.35 -1.70 10.50
CA ILE A 26 5.66 -1.91 9.90
C ILE A 26 6.72 -1.34 10.86
N VAL A 27 7.50 -2.21 11.50
CA VAL A 27 8.51 -1.82 12.51
C VAL A 27 9.93 -1.76 11.95
N ARG A 28 10.17 -2.39 10.80
CA ARG A 28 11.46 -2.34 10.12
C ARG A 28 11.30 -2.51 8.61
N LEU A 29 12.09 -1.75 7.87
CA LEU A 29 12.23 -1.89 6.42
C LEU A 29 13.70 -2.18 6.06
N SER A 30 13.88 -2.88 4.96
CA SER A 30 15.13 -3.06 4.21
C SER A 30 14.80 -3.01 2.72
N GLU A 31 15.81 -3.08 1.85
CA GLU A 31 15.64 -2.91 0.40
C GLU A 31 14.43 -3.68 -0.18
N GLU A 32 14.27 -4.96 0.18
CA GLU A 32 13.24 -5.84 -0.38
C GLU A 32 12.33 -6.49 0.68
N HIS A 33 12.47 -6.12 1.96
CA HIS A 33 11.73 -6.77 3.05
C HIS A 33 11.23 -5.79 4.10
N ALA A 34 10.04 -6.06 4.62
CA ALA A 34 9.46 -5.43 5.79
C ALA A 34 9.33 -6.43 6.95
N VAL A 35 9.40 -5.93 8.18
CA VAL A 35 8.98 -6.65 9.39
C VAL A 35 7.72 -5.97 9.91
N ILE A 36 6.64 -6.73 10.03
CA ILE A 36 5.33 -6.28 10.47
C ILE A 36 5.03 -6.92 11.82
N GLU A 37 4.70 -6.11 12.82
CA GLU A 37 4.13 -6.58 14.08
C GLU A 37 2.60 -6.60 13.97
N VAL A 38 2.01 -7.71 14.40
CA VAL A 38 0.56 -7.93 14.46
C VAL A 38 0.17 -8.29 15.89
N GLU A 39 -0.96 -7.79 16.37
CA GLU A 39 -1.37 -8.01 17.77
C GLU A 39 -1.75 -9.46 18.08
N GLN A 40 -2.17 -10.22 17.05
CA GLN A 40 -2.61 -11.61 17.20
C GLN A 40 -1.96 -12.52 16.15
N GLU A 41 -1.51 -13.69 16.59
CA GLU A 41 -1.02 -14.73 15.68
C GLU A 41 -2.14 -15.24 14.76
N GLY A 42 -1.78 -15.57 13.52
CA GLY A 42 -2.71 -16.15 12.55
C GLY A 42 -3.55 -15.14 11.75
N LEU A 43 -3.41 -13.83 12.00
CA LEU A 43 -4.07 -12.78 11.21
C LEU A 43 -3.55 -12.71 9.76
N LEU A 44 -2.29 -13.11 9.54
CA LEU A 44 -1.64 -13.12 8.24
C LEU A 44 -1.06 -14.51 7.95
N GLY A 45 -1.30 -15.00 6.75
CA GLY A 45 -0.80 -16.25 6.21
C GLY A 45 0.32 -16.05 5.18
N ILE A 46 1.09 -17.10 4.96
CA ILE A 46 2.07 -17.14 3.87
C ILE A 46 1.31 -17.08 2.53
N LYS A 47 1.75 -16.19 1.63
CA LYS A 47 1.15 -15.84 0.32
C LYS A 47 -0.03 -14.88 0.34
N ASP A 48 -0.42 -14.37 1.51
CA ASP A 48 -1.40 -13.29 1.55
C ASP A 48 -0.86 -12.07 0.81
N ARG A 49 -1.74 -11.40 0.07
CA ARG A 49 -1.46 -10.12 -0.58
C ARG A 49 -1.96 -9.01 0.32
N LEU A 50 -1.11 -8.04 0.55
CA LEU A 50 -1.39 -6.91 1.42
C LEU A 50 -1.37 -5.63 0.62
N GLU A 51 -2.28 -4.72 0.96
CA GLU A 51 -2.27 -3.36 0.44
C GLU A 51 -1.58 -2.44 1.46
N ILE A 52 -0.49 -1.81 1.05
CA ILE A 52 0.30 -0.90 1.87
C ILE A 52 0.07 0.51 1.36
N ILE A 53 -0.40 1.39 2.24
CA ILE A 53 -0.49 2.83 1.94
C ILE A 53 0.85 3.47 2.33
N PRO A 54 1.59 4.06 1.37
CA PRO A 54 2.89 4.64 1.67
C PRO A 54 2.75 5.98 2.41
N ASN A 55 3.62 6.20 3.39
CA ASN A 55 3.72 7.44 4.17
C ASN A 55 4.10 8.63 3.28
N HIS A 56 5.04 8.41 2.34
CA HIS A 56 5.46 9.43 1.38
C HIS A 56 5.37 8.88 -0.04
N VAL A 57 4.44 9.42 -0.83
CA VAL A 57 4.18 8.96 -2.20
C VAL A 57 5.33 9.27 -3.17
N CYS A 58 6.03 10.40 -3.01
CA CYS A 58 7.03 10.85 -3.98
C CYS A 58 8.19 9.87 -4.22
N PRO A 59 8.86 9.28 -3.19
CA PRO A 59 9.91 8.30 -3.43
C PRO A 59 9.35 7.02 -4.07
N VAL A 60 8.16 6.57 -3.67
CA VAL A 60 7.52 5.38 -4.26
C VAL A 60 7.30 5.58 -5.76
N VAL A 61 6.68 6.69 -6.15
CA VAL A 61 6.46 7.03 -7.57
C VAL A 61 7.79 7.19 -8.31
N ASN A 62 8.82 7.77 -7.68
CA ASN A 62 10.13 7.95 -8.31
C ASN A 62 10.96 6.66 -8.43
N LEU A 63 10.59 5.59 -7.71
CA LEU A 63 11.25 4.29 -7.75
C LEU A 63 10.58 3.30 -8.73
N THR A 64 9.42 3.62 -9.28
CA THR A 64 8.71 2.79 -10.26
C THR A 64 8.68 3.43 -11.65
N ASP A 65 8.67 2.61 -12.70
CA ASP A 65 8.47 3.05 -14.08
C ASP A 65 6.98 3.19 -14.44
N THR A 66 6.12 2.50 -13.70
CA THR A 66 4.72 2.28 -14.08
C THR A 66 3.81 2.35 -12.85
N LEU A 67 2.62 2.92 -13.04
CA LEU A 67 1.51 2.89 -12.08
C LEU A 67 0.35 2.12 -12.70
N TYR A 68 -0.22 1.18 -11.96
CA TYR A 68 -1.44 0.47 -12.35
C TYR A 68 -2.63 1.24 -11.80
N VAL A 69 -3.57 1.61 -12.68
CA VAL A 69 -4.81 2.28 -12.30
C VAL A 69 -5.88 1.22 -12.15
N THR A 70 -6.51 1.16 -10.99
CA THR A 70 -7.50 0.14 -10.67
C THR A 70 -8.84 0.74 -10.27
N GLU A 71 -9.89 -0.06 -10.49
CA GLU A 71 -11.19 0.13 -9.86
C GLU A 71 -11.53 -1.20 -9.18
N GLY A 72 -11.41 -1.23 -7.85
CA GLY A 72 -11.36 -2.49 -7.10
C GLY A 72 -10.15 -3.35 -7.53
N ASP A 73 -10.40 -4.64 -7.78
CA ASP A 73 -9.37 -5.60 -8.21
C ASP A 73 -9.09 -5.58 -9.73
N GLU A 74 -9.81 -4.75 -10.50
CA GLU A 74 -9.68 -4.70 -11.95
C GLU A 74 -8.73 -3.57 -12.37
N VAL A 75 -7.69 -3.92 -13.14
CA VAL A 75 -6.79 -2.93 -13.78
C VAL A 75 -7.50 -2.30 -14.97
N LYS A 76 -7.69 -0.99 -14.90
CA LYS A 76 -8.35 -0.19 -15.95
C LYS A 76 -7.35 0.45 -16.91
N ASP A 77 -6.16 0.79 -16.43
CA ASP A 77 -5.13 1.43 -17.22
C ASP A 77 -3.73 1.23 -16.61
N ILE A 78 -2.71 1.53 -17.39
CA ILE A 78 -1.31 1.46 -17.00
C ILE A 78 -0.62 2.77 -17.41
N TRP A 79 -0.19 3.55 -16.42
CA TRP A 79 0.46 4.84 -16.64
C TRP A 79 1.97 4.72 -16.54
N THR A 80 2.69 5.31 -17.50
CA THR A 80 4.14 5.49 -17.42
C THR A 80 4.49 6.67 -16.51
N VAL A 81 5.45 6.49 -15.59
CA VAL A 81 6.01 7.58 -14.78
C VAL A 81 7.03 8.36 -15.61
N ALA A 82 6.54 9.27 -16.46
CA ALA A 82 7.36 10.00 -17.43
C ALA A 82 8.52 10.81 -16.82
N ALA A 83 8.39 11.21 -15.55
CA ALA A 83 9.37 12.03 -14.83
C ALA A 83 10.25 11.23 -13.85
N ARG A 84 10.26 9.89 -13.91
CA ARG A 84 11.09 9.07 -13.02
C ARG A 84 12.56 9.51 -13.05
N GLY A 85 13.15 9.70 -11.87
CA GLY A 85 14.56 10.08 -11.69
C GLY A 85 14.90 11.51 -12.08
N ARG A 86 13.90 12.36 -12.41
CA ARG A 86 14.12 13.76 -12.81
C ARG A 86 14.22 14.70 -11.62
N VAL A 87 15.16 14.41 -10.71
CA VAL A 87 15.50 15.25 -9.57
C VAL A 87 16.61 16.23 -9.99
N ARG A 88 16.48 17.53 -9.70
CA ARG A 88 17.47 18.57 -10.03
C ARG A 88 18.06 19.17 -8.76
#